data_AF-A0A535XJY7-F1
#
_entry.id   AF-A0A535XJY7-F1
#
_cell.length_a   1.000
_cell.length_b   1.000
_cell.length_c   1.000
_cell.angle_alpha   90.00
_cell.angle_beta   90.00
_cell.angle_gamma   90.00
#
_symmetry.space_group_name_H-M   'P 1'
#
loop_
_entity.id
_entity.type
_entity.pdbx_description
1 polymer ?
#
loop_
_entity_poly.entity_id
_entity_poly.type
_entity_poly.pdbx_seq_one_letter_code
_entity_poly.pdbx_strand_id
1 'polypeptide(L)' 'MPLRPLRVVVAPDSFGGALDSVGVAAAIVNGWQRARGEDELMHA' A
#
# COMPACT_ATOMS: atom_id res chain seq x y z
N MET A 1 16.47 4.65 -17.04
CA MET A 1 15.13 4.27 -17.53
C MET A 1 14.12 4.83 -16.55
N PRO A 2 13.17 5.69 -16.95
CA PRO A 2 12.10 6.10 -16.06
C PRO A 2 11.33 4.84 -15.60
N LEU A 3 10.96 4.81 -14.32
CA LEU A 3 10.17 3.72 -13.78
C LEU A 3 8.79 3.76 -14.42
N ARG A 4 8.33 2.65 -15.00
CA ARG A 4 6.95 2.58 -15.51
C ARG A 4 5.98 2.56 -14.31
N PRO A 5 4.86 3.30 -14.38
CA PRO A 5 3.80 3.20 -13.39
C PRO A 5 3.32 1.76 -13.22
N LEU A 6 3.10 1.35 -11.98
CA LEU A 6 2.56 0.03 -11.63
C LEU A 6 1.11 0.13 -11.18
N ARG A 7 0.41 -0.99 -11.23
CA ARG A 7 -0.90 -1.17 -10.61
C ARG A 7 -0.77 -2.24 -9.53
N VAL A 8 -0.96 -1.86 -8.27
CA VAL A 8 -0.63 -2.68 -7.10
C VAL A 8 -1.85 -2.88 -6.22
N VAL A 9 -2.11 -4.13 -5.85
CA VAL A 9 -3.13 -4.48 -4.84
C VAL A 9 -2.44 -4.70 -3.51
N VAL A 10 -2.91 -3.99 -2.48
CA VAL A 10 -2.43 -4.10 -1.10
C VAL A 10 -3.52 -4.80 -0.28
N ALA A 11 -3.27 -6.07 0.06
CA ALA A 11 -4.20 -6.93 0.81
C ALA A 11 -3.45 -7.64 1.96
N PRO A 12 -3.05 -6.90 3.00
CA PRO A 12 -2.34 -7.47 4.13
C PRO A 12 -3.30 -8.14 5.11
N ASP A 13 -2.74 -8.94 6.02
CA ASP A 13 -3.44 -9.38 7.23
C ASP A 13 -3.29 -8.33 8.35
N SER A 14 -4.05 -8.53 9.43
CA SER A 14 -3.90 -7.80 10.68
C SER A 14 -2.57 -8.09 11.36
N PHE A 15 -2.19 -7.19 12.27
CA PHE A 15 -0.95 -7.26 13.04
C PHE A 15 -1.24 -7.70 14.48
N GLY A 16 -1.79 -8.89 14.68
CA GLY A 16 -1.95 -9.51 16.00
C GLY A 16 -2.68 -8.65 17.04
N GLY A 17 -3.62 -7.81 16.61
CA GLY A 17 -4.37 -6.86 17.46
C GLY A 17 -3.71 -5.49 17.66
N ALA A 18 -2.47 -5.27 17.20
CA ALA A 18 -1.83 -3.95 17.20
C ALA A 18 -2.38 -3.04 16.10
N LEU A 19 -2.78 -3.63 14.96
CA LEU A 19 -3.40 -2.92 13.85
C LEU A 19 -4.31 -3.90 13.08
N ASP A 20 -5.51 -3.47 12.71
CA ASP A 20 -6.37 -4.26 11.83
C ASP A 20 -5.84 -4.27 10.39
N SER A 21 -6.34 -5.18 9.56
CA SER A 21 -5.89 -5.33 8.18
C SER A 21 -6.05 -4.06 7.36
N VAL A 22 -7.13 -3.30 7.58
CA VAL A 22 -7.41 -2.03 6.91
C VAL A 22 -6.37 -0.97 7.30
N GLY A 23 -6.04 -0.86 8.58
CA GLY A 23 -5.02 0.06 9.08
C GLY A 23 -3.62 -0.30 8.55
N VAL A 24 -3.30 -1.59 8.46
CA VAL A 24 -2.04 -2.05 7.84
C VAL A 24 -2.02 -1.67 6.36
N ALA A 25 -3.13 -1.87 5.63
CA ALA A 25 -3.23 -1.53 4.23
C ALA A 25 -3.02 -0.02 4.00
N ALA A 26 -3.66 0.82 4.80
CA ALA A 26 -3.48 2.28 4.75
C ALA A 26 -2.04 2.70 5.05
N ALA A 27 -1.38 2.08 6.04
CA ALA A 27 0.02 2.37 6.37
C ALA A 27 0.97 2.03 5.22
N ILE A 28 0.78 0.89 4.56
CA ILE A 28 1.57 0.48 3.39
C ILE A 28 1.34 1.45 2.23
N VAL A 29 0.09 1.80 1.92
CA VAL A 29 -0.26 2.74 0.85
C VAL A 29 0.40 4.10 1.06
N ASN A 30 0.31 4.64 2.28
CA ASN A 30 0.95 5.90 2.64
C ASN A 30 2.48 5.83 2.50
N GLY A 31 3.09 4.70 2.85
CA GLY A 31 4.52 4.48 2.65
C GLY A 31 4.90 4.40 1.17
N TRP A 32 4.12 3.67 0.38
CA TRP A 32 4.35 3.45 -1.04
C TRP A 32 4.26 4.75 -1.84
N GLN A 33 3.22 5.56 -1.62
CA GLN A 33 3.02 6.83 -2.33
C GLN A 33 4.18 7.81 -2.15
N ARG A 34 4.86 7.80 -1.00
CA ARG A 34 6.05 8.65 -0.76
C ARG A 34 7.23 8.27 -1.65
N ALA A 35 7.37 6.98 -1.96
CA ALA A 35 8.47 6.47 -2.80
C ALA A 35 8.09 6.42 -4.28
N ARG A 36 6.82 6.17 -4.59
CA ARG A 36 6.30 5.91 -5.93
C ARG A 36 4.91 6.53 -6.14
N GLY A 37 4.86 7.87 -6.17
CA GLY A 37 3.62 8.63 -6.28
C GLY A 37 2.84 8.48 -7.60
N GLU A 38 3.46 7.90 -8.63
CA GLU A 38 2.83 7.67 -9.94
C GLU A 38 2.16 6.29 -10.05
N ASP A 39 2.35 5.39 -9.08
CA ASP A 39 1.73 4.06 -9.11
C ASP A 39 0.25 4.13 -8.72
N GLU A 40 -0.59 3.33 -9.36
CA GLU A 40 -2.00 3.15 -8.99
C GLU A 40 -2.12 2.09 -7.89
N LEU A 41 -2.67 2.48 -6.74
CA LEU A 41 -2.81 1.62 -5.57
C LEU A 41 -4.28 1.28 -5.32
N MET A 42 -4.56 0.01 -5.07
CA MET A 42 -5.87 -0.49 -4.68
C MET A 42 -5.73 -1.21 -3.34
N HIS A 43 -6.58 -0.89 -2.36
CA HIS A 43 -6.63 -1.57 -1.07
C HIS A 43 -8.07 -1.65 -0.56
N ALA A 44 -8.36 -2.69 0.21
CA ALA A 44 -9.64 -2.85 0.91
C ALA A 44 -9.53 -2.34 2.36
#